data_AF-A0A9W8MYE4-F1
#
_entry.id   AF-A0A9W8MYE4-F1
#
_cell.length_a   1.000
_cell.length_b   1.000
_cell.length_c   1.000
_cell.angle_alpha   90.00
_cell.angle_beta   90.00
_cell.angle_gamma   90.00
#
_symmetry.space_group_name_H-M   'P 1'
#
loop_
_entity.id
_entity.type
_entity.pdbx_description
1 polymer ?
#
loop_
_entity_poly.entity_id
_entity_poly.type
_entity_poly.pdbx_seq_one_letter_code
_entity_poly.pdbx_strand_id
1 'polypeptide(L)'
;MSGVKLRLTCLVWPDDSPDEHTVEVKIDNDDTVATLKDLIRDEHAPLLDKVDACELVLWKCSGLPDDDSLEQSLKTIQFDGSDVRLVRLNQARRRISQLFEGEDLSKEPIHILVEVPTLARPTSEDQTRSEDKEEDEKHEAHDKITEVIAITHKKYKSSLEKNVNAPSPSASAKSGGYATFQKDGDPIYDGRYVATFPAETRAPPIQIYHPDFAHFWDDSTNANLEVPPAVVRATARFMGNASGIYKNEDFWRSAIRSKLLDVISLGMEKIVNLSANGMVITQALMMGEAAAIGIVEDKNEFGDGGPDPSTQAGLSYGRFWAQSNRAKIRENSCCPSFLIAIAGASIAILGAIWTDKIVVQRLNDYIWLGHDTIFNDEAIYRNARILYALSRSLRRLDAFYKSLKIQSQPPIPKKLEPRYFPSINAYRGPDDTIINFTFIIPLELDSVCTTFLAKTEGPVSEPIVVKFVRRYNKEAHQLLAAKGMAPKLRYCGKVGVRDGDPSYGHLRMIVMDFVDGETVDKAETLPPTFHQQIQDILTVLHQADYVFGDLRGPNVMITKNDEVVFIDFDMVGKHGASTYPIMMSPSIQWADGVADGLGVMMKEHDLEMLQRLVPGARF
;
A
#
# COMPACT_ATOMS: atom_id res chain seq x y z
N MET A 1 0.01 5.45 62.36
CA MET A 1 -0.50 4.09 62.13
C MET A 1 0.41 3.49 61.08
N SER A 2 1.12 2.40 61.38
CA SER A 2 2.00 1.76 60.40
C SER A 2 1.14 1.09 59.33
N GLY A 3 1.33 1.48 58.07
CA GLY A 3 0.66 0.86 56.93
C GLY A 3 0.95 -0.64 56.86
N VAL A 4 -0.04 -1.41 56.42
CA VAL A 4 0.10 -2.86 56.23
C VAL A 4 1.04 -3.07 55.05
N LYS A 5 2.20 -3.71 55.28
CA LYS A 5 3.15 -4.03 54.21
C LYS A 5 2.78 -5.35 53.54
N LEU A 6 2.73 -5.35 52.22
CA LEU A 6 2.58 -6.56 51.40
C LEU A 6 3.94 -7.08 50.96
N ARG A 7 4.01 -8.40 50.71
CA ARG A 7 5.10 -9.04 49.98
C ARG A 7 4.54 -9.52 48.65
N LEU A 8 5.15 -9.09 47.56
CA LEU A 8 4.75 -9.45 46.21
C LEU A 8 5.91 -10.15 45.50
N THR A 9 5.69 -11.37 45.07
CA THR A 9 6.60 -12.12 44.19
C THR A 9 6.44 -11.63 42.77
N CYS A 10 7.52 -11.11 42.20
CA CYS A 10 7.58 -10.52 40.88
C CYS A 10 8.49 -11.37 39.97
N LEU A 11 8.03 -11.66 38.75
CA LEU A 11 8.81 -12.37 37.74
C LEU A 11 9.12 -11.43 36.58
N VAL A 12 10.39 -11.33 36.19
CA VAL A 12 10.82 -10.52 35.03
C VAL A 12 10.66 -11.30 33.73
N TRP A 13 10.30 -10.62 32.64
CA TRP A 13 10.06 -11.19 31.31
C TRP A 13 10.56 -10.25 30.20
N PRO A 14 11.17 -10.75 29.10
CA PRO A 14 11.60 -12.13 28.90
C PRO A 14 12.79 -12.48 29.78
N ASP A 15 12.75 -13.67 30.39
CA ASP A 15 13.84 -14.24 31.17
C ASP A 15 14.20 -15.61 30.60
N ASP A 16 15.49 -15.86 30.39
CA ASP A 16 16.01 -17.11 29.85
C ASP A 16 16.00 -18.25 30.91
N SER A 17 15.74 -17.94 32.18
CA SER A 17 15.61 -18.89 33.30
C SER A 17 14.62 -18.36 34.35
N PRO A 18 13.31 -18.32 34.03
CA PRO A 18 12.28 -17.69 34.87
C PRO A 18 12.15 -18.31 36.28
N ASP A 19 12.50 -19.59 36.43
CA ASP A 19 12.47 -20.30 37.72
C ASP A 19 13.61 -19.85 38.67
N GLU A 20 14.66 -19.20 38.14
CA GLU A 20 15.82 -18.75 38.91
C GLU A 20 15.79 -17.24 39.26
N HIS A 21 14.82 -16.49 38.70
CA HIS A 21 14.81 -15.01 38.74
C HIS A 21 13.48 -14.40 39.20
N THR A 22 12.84 -14.99 40.22
CA THR A 22 11.74 -14.33 40.94
C THR A 22 12.28 -13.43 42.06
N VAL A 23 11.74 -12.22 42.19
CA VAL A 23 12.10 -11.28 43.28
C VAL A 23 10.90 -10.97 44.16
N GLU A 24 11.10 -11.03 45.47
CA GLU A 24 10.11 -10.59 46.45
C GLU A 24 10.30 -9.11 46.80
N VAL A 25 9.30 -8.28 46.50
CA VAL A 25 9.30 -6.86 46.87
C VAL A 25 8.39 -6.63 48.07
N LYS A 26 8.87 -5.83 49.03
CA LYS A 26 8.09 -5.37 50.19
C LYS A 26 7.61 -3.95 49.96
N ILE A 27 6.29 -3.76 49.90
CA ILE A 27 5.66 -2.47 49.57
C ILE A 27 4.55 -2.14 50.57
N ASP A 28 4.34 -0.85 50.89
CA ASP A 28 3.22 -0.44 51.73
C ASP A 28 1.91 -0.44 50.93
N ASN A 29 0.80 -0.80 51.56
CA ASN A 29 -0.51 -0.82 50.91
C ASN A 29 -0.97 0.56 50.40
N ASP A 30 -0.47 1.63 50.99
CA ASP A 30 -0.74 3.00 50.56
C ASP A 30 0.19 3.50 49.44
N ASP A 31 1.25 2.74 49.11
CA ASP A 31 2.14 3.05 48.01
C ASP A 31 1.46 2.84 46.65
N THR A 32 2.09 3.37 45.60
CA THR A 32 1.52 3.39 44.25
C THR A 32 2.18 2.37 43.32
N VAL A 33 1.55 2.09 42.18
CA VAL A 33 2.16 1.28 41.11
C VAL A 33 3.50 1.86 40.64
N ALA A 34 3.66 3.19 40.62
CA ALA A 34 4.96 3.83 40.33
C ALA A 34 6.02 3.44 41.36
N THR A 35 5.68 3.49 42.64
CA THR A 35 6.56 3.06 43.74
C THR A 35 6.93 1.58 43.62
N LEU A 36 5.99 0.73 43.19
CA LEU A 36 6.26 -0.68 42.93
C LEU A 36 7.26 -0.88 41.79
N LYS A 37 7.15 -0.11 40.70
CA LYS A 37 8.10 -0.16 39.59
C LYS A 37 9.51 0.23 40.03
N ASP A 38 9.64 1.30 40.83
CA ASP A 38 10.93 1.72 41.38
C ASP A 38 11.55 0.64 42.27
N LEU A 39 10.76 0.05 43.17
CA LEU A 39 11.24 -1.02 44.05
C LEU A 39 11.64 -2.29 43.29
N ILE A 40 10.89 -2.68 42.25
CA ILE A 40 11.23 -3.81 41.39
C ILE A 40 12.55 -3.55 40.66
N ARG A 41 12.74 -2.35 40.10
CA ARG A 41 14.00 -1.96 39.45
C ARG A 41 15.17 -2.06 40.43
N ASP A 42 15.01 -1.50 41.63
CA ASP A 42 16.09 -1.42 42.62
C ASP A 42 16.48 -2.80 43.18
N GLU A 43 15.50 -3.67 43.47
CA GLU A 43 15.75 -5.04 43.96
C GLU A 43 16.25 -5.99 42.84
N HIS A 44 16.03 -5.62 41.57
CA HIS A 44 16.41 -6.39 40.39
C HIS A 44 17.47 -5.67 39.52
N ALA A 45 18.23 -4.78 40.15
CA ALA A 45 19.25 -3.90 39.58
C ALA A 45 20.17 -4.60 38.54
N PRO A 46 20.75 -5.79 38.79
CA PRO A 46 21.65 -6.42 37.81
C PRO A 46 21.05 -6.63 36.41
N LEU A 47 19.73 -6.79 36.31
CA LEU A 47 18.99 -7.00 35.05
C LEU A 47 18.22 -5.74 34.61
N LEU A 48 17.87 -4.82 35.52
CA LEU A 48 17.05 -3.63 35.26
C LEU A 48 17.80 -2.29 35.41
N ASP A 49 19.09 -2.27 35.74
CA ASP A 49 19.89 -1.04 35.98
C ASP A 49 19.92 -0.08 34.78
N LYS A 50 19.66 -0.60 33.58
CA LYS A 50 19.65 0.17 32.32
C LYS A 50 18.24 0.52 31.83
N VAL A 51 17.21 0.14 32.59
CA VAL A 51 15.80 0.33 32.24
C VAL A 51 15.21 1.32 33.23
N ASP A 52 14.63 2.42 32.73
CA ASP A 52 13.90 3.33 33.61
C ASP A 52 12.69 2.58 34.22
N ALA A 53 12.43 2.77 35.51
CA ALA A 53 11.31 2.09 36.17
C ALA A 53 9.97 2.47 35.52
N CYS A 54 9.83 3.69 34.97
CA CYS A 54 8.61 4.09 34.31
C CYS A 54 8.31 3.26 33.04
N GLU A 55 9.35 2.75 32.37
CA GLU A 55 9.28 1.92 31.16
C GLU A 55 8.88 0.46 31.44
N LEU A 56 9.00 -0.01 32.69
CA LEU A 56 8.58 -1.36 33.06
C LEU A 56 7.07 -1.52 32.89
N VAL A 57 6.62 -2.57 32.19
CA VAL A 57 5.18 -2.88 32.09
C VAL A 57 4.83 -3.94 33.12
N LEU A 58 3.96 -3.60 34.07
CA LEU A 58 3.54 -4.52 35.14
C LEU A 58 2.20 -5.18 34.80
N TRP A 59 2.15 -6.50 34.98
CA TRP A 59 0.95 -7.32 34.81
C TRP A 59 0.64 -8.02 36.13
N LYS A 60 -0.55 -7.77 36.68
CA LYS A 60 -1.05 -8.55 37.82
C LYS A 60 -1.44 -9.95 37.33
N CYS A 61 -0.94 -10.97 38.02
CA CYS A 61 -1.11 -12.37 37.64
C CYS A 61 -2.20 -13.05 38.45
N SER A 62 -2.84 -14.06 37.86
CA SER A 62 -3.71 -15.01 38.53
C SER A 62 -3.52 -16.42 37.96
N GLY A 63 -3.19 -17.38 38.82
CA GLY A 63 -3.04 -18.80 38.47
C GLY A 63 -1.82 -19.14 37.62
N LEU A 64 -0.72 -18.38 37.72
CA LEU A 64 0.56 -18.81 37.13
C LEU A 64 1.24 -19.83 38.06
N PRO A 65 1.74 -20.97 37.55
CA PRO A 65 2.49 -21.94 38.37
C PRO A 65 3.90 -21.43 38.68
N ASP A 66 4.56 -21.93 39.74
CA ASP A 66 6.01 -21.77 39.99
C ASP A 66 6.79 -23.10 39.91
N ASP A 67 6.17 -24.11 39.31
CA ASP A 67 6.78 -25.41 39.07
C ASP A 67 7.38 -25.50 37.65
N ASP A 68 7.93 -26.67 37.30
CA ASP A 68 8.56 -26.96 36.00
C ASP A 68 7.66 -26.66 34.76
N SER A 69 6.37 -26.35 34.95
CA SER A 69 5.44 -25.96 33.88
C SER A 69 5.35 -24.44 33.63
N LEU A 70 6.05 -23.59 34.40
CA LEU A 70 6.04 -22.13 34.26
C LEU A 70 6.52 -21.68 32.89
N GLU A 71 7.66 -22.17 32.40
CA GLU A 71 8.20 -21.79 31.09
C GLU A 71 7.22 -22.10 29.93
N GLN A 72 6.54 -23.24 30.00
CA GLN A 72 5.53 -23.61 29.01
C GLN A 72 4.27 -22.74 29.13
N SER A 73 3.88 -22.37 30.35
CA SER A 73 2.77 -21.47 30.59
C SER A 73 3.05 -20.08 30.01
N LEU A 74 4.25 -19.52 30.23
CA LEU A 74 4.66 -18.21 29.71
C LEU A 74 4.63 -18.15 28.17
N LYS A 75 4.97 -19.24 27.48
CA LYS A 75 4.89 -19.34 26.00
C LYS A 75 3.46 -19.24 25.45
N THR A 76 2.44 -19.49 26.28
CA THR A 76 1.02 -19.41 25.88
C THR A 76 0.37 -18.08 26.21
N ILE A 77 1.03 -17.22 26.99
CA ILE A 77 0.48 -15.96 27.46
C ILE A 77 0.47 -14.93 26.33
N GLN A 78 -0.63 -14.19 26.23
CA GLN A 78 -0.77 -13.05 25.32
C GLN A 78 -0.72 -11.73 26.08
N PHE A 79 0.29 -10.90 25.80
CA PHE A 79 0.53 -9.59 26.44
C PHE A 79 -0.27 -8.44 25.79
N ASP A 80 -1.41 -8.73 25.19
CA ASP A 80 -2.32 -7.75 24.58
C ASP A 80 -3.54 -7.41 25.45
N GLY A 81 -3.60 -7.99 26.66
CA GLY A 81 -4.70 -7.82 27.62
C GLY A 81 -5.90 -8.74 27.38
N SER A 82 -5.82 -9.69 26.44
CA SER A 82 -6.86 -10.70 26.22
C SER A 82 -6.73 -11.94 27.11
N ASP A 83 -5.54 -12.18 27.69
CA ASP A 83 -5.30 -13.32 28.57
C ASP A 83 -5.93 -13.08 29.95
N VAL A 84 -6.86 -13.96 30.33
CA VAL A 84 -7.59 -13.88 31.61
C VAL A 84 -6.71 -14.02 32.84
N ARG A 85 -5.49 -14.55 32.69
CA ARG A 85 -4.50 -14.69 33.77
C ARG A 85 -3.74 -13.40 34.05
N LEU A 86 -3.80 -12.41 33.16
CA LEU A 86 -3.03 -11.16 33.28
C LEU A 86 -3.94 -9.93 33.25
N VAL A 87 -3.71 -9.02 34.18
CA VAL A 87 -4.35 -7.69 34.21
C VAL A 87 -3.27 -6.61 34.20
N ARG A 88 -3.23 -5.81 33.13
CA ARG A 88 -2.24 -4.73 32.99
C ARG A 88 -2.44 -3.63 34.04
N LEU A 89 -1.37 -3.25 34.72
CA LEU A 89 -1.36 -2.17 35.71
C LEU A 89 -0.98 -0.83 35.06
N ASN A 90 -1.92 -0.24 34.31
CA ASN A 90 -1.68 0.98 33.52
C ASN A 90 -1.77 2.29 34.32
N GLN A 91 -2.31 2.29 35.54
CA GLN A 91 -2.50 3.48 36.35
C GLN A 91 -1.39 3.65 37.39
N ALA A 92 -0.33 4.39 37.03
CA ALA A 92 0.85 4.59 37.88
C ALA A 92 0.55 5.14 39.29
N ARG A 93 -0.51 5.94 39.45
CA ARG A 93 -0.93 6.54 40.73
C ARG A 93 -1.91 5.68 41.54
N ARG A 94 -2.34 4.53 41.01
CA ARG A 94 -3.26 3.63 41.70
C ARG A 94 -2.55 3.02 42.91
N ARG A 95 -3.25 2.93 44.05
CA ARG A 95 -2.68 2.37 45.29
C ARG A 95 -2.63 0.85 45.22
N ILE A 96 -1.62 0.23 45.81
CA ILE A 96 -1.47 -1.23 45.86
C ILE A 96 -2.65 -1.88 46.59
N SER A 97 -3.14 -1.26 47.67
CA SER A 97 -4.36 -1.69 48.38
C SER A 97 -5.58 -1.85 47.48
N GLN A 98 -5.72 -1.05 46.42
CA GLN A 98 -6.83 -1.12 45.45
C GLN A 98 -6.63 -2.18 44.36
N LEU A 99 -5.46 -2.81 44.31
CA LEU A 99 -5.12 -3.86 43.35
C LEU A 99 -5.30 -5.24 43.93
N PHE A 100 -5.05 -5.42 45.23
CA PHE A 100 -5.10 -6.72 45.93
C PHE A 100 -6.15 -6.72 47.06
N GLU A 101 -7.17 -5.87 46.98
CA GLU A 101 -8.20 -5.74 48.01
C GLU A 101 -8.94 -7.07 48.23
N GLY A 102 -8.86 -7.62 49.44
CA GLY A 102 -9.57 -8.85 49.81
C GLY A 102 -8.98 -10.15 49.23
N GLU A 103 -7.80 -10.08 48.59
CA GLU A 103 -7.12 -11.26 48.06
C GLU A 103 -6.14 -11.86 49.07
N ASP A 104 -6.09 -13.19 49.10
CA ASP A 104 -5.12 -13.95 49.89
C ASP A 104 -3.89 -14.23 49.02
N LEU A 105 -2.89 -13.36 49.12
CA LEU A 105 -1.64 -13.44 48.37
C LEU A 105 -0.90 -14.78 48.57
N SER A 106 -1.17 -15.52 49.66
CA SER A 106 -0.54 -16.84 49.87
C SER A 106 -1.01 -17.92 48.87
N LYS A 107 -2.01 -17.63 48.05
CA LYS A 107 -2.57 -18.56 47.05
C LYS A 107 -1.97 -18.44 45.66
N GLU A 108 -1.23 -17.36 45.40
CA GLU A 108 -0.64 -17.08 44.09
C GLU A 108 0.88 -17.11 44.24
N PRO A 109 1.60 -18.01 43.56
CA PRO A 109 3.04 -18.09 43.73
C PRO A 109 3.75 -16.92 43.02
N ILE A 110 3.17 -16.39 41.94
CA ILE A 110 3.65 -15.21 41.23
C ILE A 110 2.53 -14.16 41.19
N HIS A 111 2.82 -12.96 41.69
CA HIS A 111 1.84 -11.89 41.83
C HIS A 111 1.90 -10.88 40.69
N ILE A 112 3.11 -10.57 40.23
CA ILE A 112 3.38 -9.57 39.20
C ILE A 112 4.32 -10.16 38.15
N LEU A 113 4.01 -9.97 36.88
CA LEU A 113 4.93 -10.21 35.78
C LEU A 113 5.39 -8.85 35.23
N VAL A 114 6.71 -8.69 35.12
CA VAL A 114 7.40 -7.45 34.77
C VAL A 114 7.94 -7.59 33.36
N GLU A 115 7.27 -7.00 32.39
CA GLU A 115 7.70 -7.00 31.00
C GLU A 115 8.71 -5.86 30.76
N VAL A 116 9.92 -6.25 30.33
CA VAL A 116 11.06 -5.37 30.07
C VAL A 116 11.10 -5.00 28.59
N PRO A 117 11.11 -3.70 28.23
CA PRO A 117 11.29 -3.27 26.85
C PRO A 117 12.66 -3.67 26.30
N THR A 118 12.72 -4.16 25.06
CA THR A 118 13.97 -4.62 24.45
C THR A 118 14.89 -3.42 24.13
N LEU A 119 15.91 -3.18 24.97
CA LEU A 119 16.89 -2.10 24.76
C LEU A 119 17.89 -2.45 23.65
N ALA A 120 17.94 -1.66 22.58
CA ALA A 120 19.05 -1.65 21.64
C ALA A 120 20.28 -1.00 22.30
N ARG A 121 21.40 -1.72 22.40
CA ARG A 121 22.65 -1.22 23.02
C ARG A 121 23.24 -0.03 22.23
N PRO A 122 23.58 1.11 22.88
CA PRO A 122 24.48 2.11 22.32
C PRO A 122 25.92 1.92 22.82
N THR A 123 26.88 2.24 21.96
CA THR A 123 28.32 2.34 22.22
C THR A 123 28.68 3.70 22.83
N SER A 124 29.46 3.64 23.92
CA SER A 124 30.29 4.67 24.58
C SER A 124 30.23 6.14 24.12
N GLU A 125 29.78 6.98 25.05
CA GLU A 125 30.33 8.28 25.52
C GLU A 125 31.14 9.12 24.51
N ASP A 126 30.55 10.20 23.99
CA ASP A 126 30.85 11.60 24.35
C ASP A 126 30.08 12.55 23.39
N GLN A 127 29.00 13.20 23.86
CA GLN A 127 28.46 14.52 23.40
C GLN A 127 27.02 14.79 23.90
N THR A 128 26.87 15.11 25.18
CA THR A 128 25.61 15.58 25.78
C THR A 128 25.32 17.03 25.39
N ARG A 129 24.63 17.21 24.26
CA ARG A 129 23.71 18.35 24.00
C ARG A 129 22.85 18.20 22.73
N SER A 130 23.00 17.12 21.96
CA SER A 130 22.21 16.80 20.75
C SER A 130 21.24 15.63 20.93
N GLU A 131 21.35 14.85 22.01
CA GLU A 131 20.62 13.59 22.20
C GLU A 131 19.13 13.79 22.54
N ASP A 132 18.77 14.80 23.35
CA ASP A 132 17.36 15.08 23.68
C ASP A 132 16.51 15.42 22.45
N LYS A 133 17.10 16.11 21.45
CA LYS A 133 16.42 16.37 20.17
C LYS A 133 16.35 15.13 19.29
N GLU A 134 17.39 14.31 19.24
CA GLU A 134 17.38 13.08 18.44
C GLU A 134 16.40 12.02 18.96
N GLU A 135 16.20 11.94 20.29
CA GLU A 135 15.22 11.01 20.88
C GLU A 135 13.78 11.48 20.66
N ASP A 136 13.49 12.77 20.86
CA ASP A 136 12.18 13.36 20.56
C ASP A 136 11.84 13.26 19.05
N GLU A 137 12.81 13.48 18.17
CA GLU A 137 12.64 13.39 16.71
C GLU A 137 12.46 11.95 16.22
N LYS A 138 13.16 10.98 16.81
CA LYS A 138 12.92 9.54 16.55
C LYS A 138 11.55 9.12 17.03
N HIS A 139 11.04 9.72 18.11
CA HIS A 139 9.69 9.49 18.62
C HIS A 139 8.62 10.04 17.67
N GLU A 140 8.77 11.27 17.17
CA GLU A 140 7.80 11.91 16.27
C GLU A 140 7.72 11.22 14.89
N ALA A 141 8.87 10.88 14.29
CA ALA A 141 8.89 10.12 13.03
C ALA A 141 8.31 8.70 13.22
N HIS A 142 8.49 8.11 14.41
CA HIS A 142 7.88 6.84 14.76
C HIS A 142 6.36 6.93 14.90
N ASP A 143 5.84 8.03 15.43
CA ASP A 143 4.40 8.28 15.57
C ASP A 143 3.73 8.47 14.20
N LYS A 144 4.32 9.25 13.29
CA LYS A 144 3.80 9.45 11.92
C LYS A 144 3.70 8.13 11.14
N ILE A 145 4.71 7.26 11.23
CA ILE A 145 4.67 5.93 10.59
C ILE A 145 3.56 5.05 11.19
N THR A 146 3.42 5.06 12.52
CA THR A 146 2.42 4.26 13.23
C THR A 146 1.00 4.71 12.88
N GLU A 147 0.77 6.02 12.76
CA GLU A 147 -0.50 6.58 12.33
C GLU A 147 -0.86 6.16 10.90
N VAL A 148 0.08 6.27 9.95
CA VAL A 148 -0.13 5.85 8.55
C VAL A 148 -0.50 4.36 8.47
N ILE A 149 0.19 3.51 9.25
CA ILE A 149 -0.13 2.08 9.33
C ILE A 149 -1.56 1.87 9.84
N ALA A 150 -1.92 2.50 10.96
CA ALA A 150 -3.23 2.36 11.57
C ALA A 150 -4.37 2.82 10.64
N ILE A 151 -4.19 3.96 9.96
CA ILE A 151 -5.17 4.46 8.99
C ILE A 151 -5.32 3.51 7.80
N THR A 152 -4.21 2.99 7.27
CA THR A 152 -4.21 2.05 6.15
C THR A 152 -4.95 0.76 6.50
N HIS A 153 -4.68 0.18 7.68
CA HIS A 153 -5.39 -1.00 8.18
C HIS A 153 -6.88 -0.74 8.40
N LYS A 154 -7.24 0.44 8.92
CA LYS A 154 -8.65 0.85 9.10
C LYS A 154 -9.38 0.94 7.76
N LYS A 155 -8.77 1.57 6.74
CA LYS A 155 -9.33 1.65 5.38
C LYS A 155 -9.53 0.27 4.77
N TYR A 156 -8.51 -0.59 4.87
CA TYR A 156 -8.61 -1.97 4.40
C TYR A 156 -9.77 -2.73 5.06
N LYS A 157 -9.90 -2.65 6.39
CA LYS A 157 -10.99 -3.29 7.13
C LYS A 157 -12.36 -2.76 6.71
N SER A 158 -12.49 -1.44 6.56
CA SER A 158 -13.73 -0.79 6.08
C SER A 158 -14.11 -1.30 4.68
N SER A 159 -13.15 -1.31 3.75
CA SER A 159 -13.34 -1.81 2.39
C SER A 159 -13.75 -3.30 2.39
N LEU A 160 -13.15 -4.12 3.26
CA LEU A 160 -13.51 -5.53 3.41
C LEU A 160 -14.94 -5.70 3.93
N GLU A 161 -15.29 -5.03 5.03
CA GLU A 161 -16.63 -5.08 5.63
C GLU A 161 -17.71 -4.64 4.65
N LYS A 162 -17.47 -3.57 3.88
CA LYS A 162 -18.37 -3.13 2.82
C LYS A 162 -18.62 -4.22 1.79
N ASN A 163 -17.58 -4.87 1.28
CA ASN A 163 -17.72 -5.92 0.25
C ASN A 163 -18.34 -7.23 0.80
N VAL A 164 -18.17 -7.51 2.09
CA VAL A 164 -18.88 -8.62 2.79
C VAL A 164 -20.38 -8.33 2.93
N ASN A 165 -20.76 -7.07 3.12
CA ASN A 165 -22.16 -6.70 3.38
C ASN A 165 -22.90 -6.14 2.16
N ALA A 166 -22.19 -5.87 1.07
CA ALA A 166 -22.78 -5.31 -0.14
C ALA A 166 -23.86 -6.23 -0.74
N PRO A 167 -24.90 -5.65 -1.41
CA PRO A 167 -25.84 -6.41 -2.21
C PRO A 167 -25.12 -7.24 -3.29
N SER A 168 -25.84 -8.20 -3.90
CA SER A 168 -25.25 -9.02 -4.96
C SER A 168 -24.59 -8.16 -6.04
N PRO A 169 -23.46 -8.60 -6.64
CA PRO A 169 -22.79 -7.83 -7.69
C PRO A 169 -23.73 -7.40 -8.82
N SER A 170 -24.66 -8.26 -9.22
CA SER A 170 -25.68 -7.97 -10.23
C SER A 170 -26.70 -6.89 -9.81
N ALA A 171 -27.01 -6.75 -8.52
CA ALA A 171 -27.86 -5.67 -8.03
C ALA A 171 -27.07 -4.36 -7.93
N SER A 172 -25.88 -4.43 -7.35
CA SER A 172 -24.97 -3.30 -7.16
C SER A 172 -24.43 -2.72 -8.48
N ALA A 173 -24.41 -3.50 -9.56
CA ALA A 173 -23.94 -3.05 -10.87
C ALA A 173 -25.00 -2.34 -11.73
N LYS A 174 -26.28 -2.36 -11.31
CA LYS A 174 -27.31 -1.54 -11.97
C LYS A 174 -27.01 -0.06 -11.74
N SER A 175 -27.45 0.82 -12.64
CA SER A 175 -27.13 2.26 -12.61
C SER A 175 -27.33 2.92 -11.23
N GLY A 176 -28.47 2.69 -10.59
CA GLY A 176 -28.74 3.20 -9.23
C GLY A 176 -27.90 2.51 -8.14
N GLY A 177 -27.68 1.20 -8.25
CA GLY A 177 -26.85 0.44 -7.31
C GLY A 177 -25.39 0.88 -7.34
N TYR A 178 -24.85 1.13 -8.52
CA TYR A 178 -23.45 1.50 -8.70
C TYR A 178 -23.20 2.92 -8.21
N ALA A 179 -24.12 3.84 -8.50
CA ALA A 179 -24.07 5.18 -7.93
C ALA A 179 -24.12 5.17 -6.40
N THR A 180 -24.92 4.29 -5.79
CA THR A 180 -24.94 4.12 -4.33
C THR A 180 -23.61 3.53 -3.83
N PHE A 181 -23.09 2.49 -4.49
CA PHE A 181 -21.82 1.86 -4.11
C PHE A 181 -20.64 2.84 -4.17
N GLN A 182 -20.59 3.71 -5.20
CA GLN A 182 -19.54 4.73 -5.34
C GLN A 182 -19.65 5.90 -4.36
N LYS A 183 -20.82 6.14 -3.75
CA LYS A 183 -21.01 7.19 -2.73
C LYS A 183 -20.66 6.75 -1.32
N ASP A 184 -20.89 5.48 -1.03
CA ASP A 184 -20.65 4.89 0.28
C ASP A 184 -19.14 4.78 0.49
N GLY A 185 -18.58 5.26 1.60
CA GLY A 185 -17.13 5.31 1.84
C GLY A 185 -16.45 4.01 1.39
N ASP A 186 -15.33 4.10 0.67
CA ASP A 186 -14.64 3.01 -0.04
C ASP A 186 -15.23 2.62 -1.42
N PRO A 187 -15.24 3.53 -2.42
CA PRO A 187 -15.65 3.21 -3.78
C PRO A 187 -14.69 2.19 -4.44
N ILE A 188 -15.12 1.63 -5.58
CA ILE A 188 -14.18 1.01 -6.51
C ILE A 188 -13.40 2.13 -7.20
N TYR A 189 -12.08 2.04 -7.17
CA TYR A 189 -11.19 2.99 -7.84
C TYR A 189 -11.03 2.61 -9.31
N ASP A 190 -12.05 2.94 -10.11
CA ASP A 190 -12.13 2.73 -11.55
C ASP A 190 -12.18 4.04 -12.37
N GLY A 191 -11.97 5.18 -11.69
CA GLY A 191 -12.01 6.52 -12.27
C GLY A 191 -13.41 7.07 -12.52
N ARG A 192 -14.49 6.36 -12.17
CA ARG A 192 -15.87 6.87 -12.28
C ARG A 192 -16.38 7.32 -10.91
N TYR A 193 -17.03 8.47 -10.90
CA TYR A 193 -17.57 9.09 -9.69
C TYR A 193 -19.03 9.52 -9.89
N VAL A 194 -19.72 9.79 -8.79
CA VAL A 194 -21.08 10.37 -8.88
C VAL A 194 -20.97 11.88 -9.02
N ALA A 195 -21.47 12.43 -10.13
CA ALA A 195 -21.31 13.85 -10.45
C ALA A 195 -21.84 14.82 -9.37
N THR A 196 -22.90 14.44 -8.65
CA THR A 196 -23.47 15.26 -7.54
C THR A 196 -22.74 15.09 -6.21
N PHE A 197 -21.80 14.15 -6.14
CA PHE A 197 -20.94 13.90 -4.98
C PHE A 197 -19.56 13.44 -5.49
N PRO A 198 -18.80 14.35 -6.14
CA PRO A 198 -17.56 13.98 -6.80
C PRO A 198 -16.52 13.56 -5.76
N ALA A 199 -15.95 12.38 -5.98
CA ALA A 199 -14.88 11.82 -5.18
C ALA A 199 -13.74 11.38 -6.10
N GLU A 200 -12.50 11.50 -5.62
CA GLU A 200 -11.35 10.95 -6.33
C GLU A 200 -11.43 9.43 -6.31
N THR A 201 -11.56 8.85 -7.51
CA THR A 201 -11.68 7.39 -7.74
C THR A 201 -10.61 6.89 -8.70
N ARG A 202 -9.65 7.74 -9.07
CA ARG A 202 -8.43 7.33 -9.76
C ARG A 202 -7.45 6.73 -8.75
N ALA A 203 -6.59 5.85 -9.26
CA ALA A 203 -5.54 5.19 -8.50
C ALA A 203 -4.31 4.98 -9.38
N PRO A 204 -3.14 4.67 -8.78
CA PRO A 204 -1.93 4.38 -9.53
C PRO A 204 -2.11 3.22 -10.51
N PRO A 205 -1.30 3.15 -11.57
CA PRO A 205 -1.41 2.08 -12.57
C PRO A 205 -1.18 0.69 -11.94
N ILE A 206 -2.14 -0.23 -12.09
CA ILE A 206 -2.10 -1.53 -11.40
C ILE A 206 -0.87 -2.38 -11.74
N GLN A 207 -0.22 -2.14 -12.88
CA GLN A 207 0.98 -2.85 -13.28
C GLN A 207 2.16 -2.65 -12.33
N ILE A 208 2.20 -1.58 -11.53
CA ILE A 208 3.26 -1.42 -10.52
C ILE A 208 3.09 -2.43 -9.38
N TYR A 209 1.85 -2.79 -9.06
CA TYR A 209 1.52 -3.75 -8.00
C TYR A 209 1.66 -5.19 -8.46
N HIS A 210 1.44 -5.48 -9.75
CA HIS A 210 1.72 -6.80 -10.31
C HIS A 210 2.18 -6.72 -11.77
N PRO A 211 3.37 -7.24 -12.12
CA PRO A 211 3.99 -7.09 -13.45
C PRO A 211 3.17 -7.73 -14.58
N ASP A 212 2.34 -8.72 -14.26
CA ASP A 212 1.57 -9.45 -15.27
C ASP A 212 0.57 -8.57 -16.05
N PHE A 213 0.09 -7.47 -15.44
CA PHE A 213 -0.72 -6.50 -16.17
C PHE A 213 0.10 -5.74 -17.24
N ALA A 214 1.38 -5.44 -16.98
CA ALA A 214 2.27 -4.87 -18.00
C ALA A 214 2.66 -5.91 -19.06
N HIS A 215 2.90 -7.17 -18.67
CA HIS A 215 3.11 -8.23 -19.66
C HIS A 215 1.90 -8.43 -20.59
N PHE A 216 0.68 -8.33 -20.06
CA PHE A 216 -0.52 -8.36 -20.89
C PHE A 216 -0.49 -7.26 -21.95
N TRP A 217 -0.13 -6.03 -21.59
CA TRP A 217 -0.02 -4.93 -22.57
C TRP A 217 1.07 -5.16 -23.59
N ASP A 218 2.26 -5.56 -23.16
CA ASP A 218 3.37 -5.87 -24.07
C ASP A 218 2.93 -6.95 -25.08
N ASP A 219 2.34 -8.04 -24.61
CA ASP A 219 1.90 -9.15 -25.46
C ASP A 219 0.73 -8.76 -26.37
N SER A 220 -0.27 -8.05 -25.86
CA SER A 220 -1.50 -7.71 -26.62
C SER A 220 -1.27 -6.63 -27.68
N THR A 221 -0.28 -5.75 -27.50
CA THR A 221 0.07 -4.68 -28.44
C THR A 221 1.22 -5.04 -29.38
N ASN A 222 1.97 -6.11 -29.09
CA ASN A 222 3.05 -6.57 -29.94
C ASN A 222 2.53 -7.22 -31.23
N ALA A 223 2.54 -6.45 -32.33
CA ALA A 223 2.14 -6.92 -33.65
C ALA A 223 2.94 -8.14 -34.15
N ASN A 224 4.15 -8.35 -33.62
CA ASN A 224 5.04 -9.46 -33.97
C ASN A 224 4.90 -10.67 -33.02
N LEU A 225 3.97 -10.64 -32.06
CA LEU A 225 3.72 -11.80 -31.21
C LEU A 225 3.21 -12.96 -32.06
N GLU A 226 3.98 -14.05 -32.12
CA GLU A 226 3.56 -15.27 -32.79
C GLU A 226 2.39 -15.92 -32.02
N VAL A 227 1.20 -15.85 -32.61
CA VAL A 227 -0.01 -16.47 -32.05
C VAL A 227 -0.16 -17.89 -32.63
N PRO A 228 -0.24 -18.94 -31.79
CA PRO A 228 -0.39 -20.30 -32.27
C PRO A 228 -1.62 -20.46 -33.17
N PRO A 229 -1.54 -21.18 -34.31
CA PRO A 229 -2.69 -21.36 -35.22
C PRO A 229 -3.93 -21.97 -34.54
N ALA A 230 -3.75 -22.77 -33.49
CA ALA A 230 -4.85 -23.30 -32.70
C ALA A 230 -5.64 -22.20 -31.97
N VAL A 231 -4.94 -21.19 -31.44
CA VAL A 231 -5.55 -20.02 -30.77
C VAL A 231 -6.30 -19.17 -31.79
N VAL A 232 -5.70 -18.94 -32.96
CA VAL A 232 -6.35 -18.20 -34.07
C VAL A 232 -7.65 -18.89 -34.49
N ARG A 233 -7.62 -20.21 -34.73
CA ARG A 233 -8.82 -20.99 -35.08
C ARG A 233 -9.87 -21.00 -33.97
N ALA A 234 -9.45 -21.09 -32.70
CA ALA A 234 -10.37 -21.01 -31.57
C ALA A 234 -11.03 -19.63 -31.48
N THR A 235 -10.27 -18.57 -31.71
CA THR A 235 -10.76 -17.19 -31.73
C THR A 235 -11.76 -16.97 -32.85
N ALA A 236 -11.49 -17.47 -34.06
CA ALA A 236 -12.43 -17.38 -35.17
C ALA A 236 -13.79 -18.04 -34.85
N ARG A 237 -13.77 -19.20 -34.19
CA ARG A 237 -15.01 -19.87 -33.72
C ARG A 237 -15.72 -19.08 -32.62
N PHE A 238 -14.95 -18.53 -31.67
CA PHE A 238 -15.49 -17.68 -30.61
C PHE A 238 -16.20 -16.44 -31.19
N MET A 239 -15.54 -15.72 -32.11
CA MET A 239 -16.11 -14.59 -32.83
C MET A 239 -17.34 -14.97 -33.67
N GLY A 240 -17.29 -16.14 -34.33
CA GLY A 240 -18.44 -16.69 -35.07
C GLY A 240 -19.67 -16.88 -34.19
N ASN A 241 -19.50 -17.43 -32.98
CA ASN A 241 -20.59 -17.57 -32.02
C ASN A 241 -21.02 -16.21 -31.44
N ALA A 242 -20.08 -15.34 -31.10
CA ALA A 242 -20.37 -14.01 -30.55
C ALA A 242 -21.16 -13.10 -31.51
N SER A 243 -21.09 -13.37 -32.82
CA SER A 243 -21.88 -12.67 -33.85
C SER A 243 -23.36 -13.05 -33.84
N GLY A 244 -23.74 -14.15 -33.18
CA GLY A 244 -25.12 -14.61 -33.13
C GLY A 244 -25.97 -13.78 -32.16
N ILE A 245 -27.23 -13.53 -32.54
CA ILE A 245 -28.25 -12.98 -31.63
C ILE A 245 -29.04 -14.16 -31.07
N TYR A 246 -29.06 -14.28 -29.74
CA TYR A 246 -29.65 -15.43 -29.05
C TYR A 246 -30.97 -15.02 -28.39
N LYS A 247 -31.91 -15.98 -28.31
CA LYS A 247 -33.24 -15.72 -27.75
C LYS A 247 -33.24 -15.50 -26.24
N ASN A 248 -32.28 -16.09 -25.53
CA ASN A 248 -32.14 -15.91 -24.09
C ASN A 248 -30.66 -16.03 -23.67
N GLU A 249 -30.40 -15.51 -22.47
CA GLU A 249 -29.08 -15.38 -21.87
C GLU A 249 -28.43 -16.75 -21.58
N ASP A 250 -29.21 -17.78 -21.22
CA ASP A 250 -28.66 -19.10 -20.87
C ASP A 250 -28.10 -19.84 -22.09
N PHE A 251 -28.80 -19.80 -23.22
CA PHE A 251 -28.29 -20.38 -24.47
C PHE A 251 -27.05 -19.63 -24.96
N TRP A 252 -27.08 -18.29 -24.88
CA TRP A 252 -25.93 -17.45 -25.21
C TRP A 252 -24.72 -17.82 -24.34
N ARG A 253 -24.91 -17.90 -23.01
CA ARG A 253 -23.85 -18.25 -22.05
C ARG A 253 -23.21 -19.60 -22.36
N SER A 254 -24.03 -20.61 -22.63
CA SER A 254 -23.56 -21.94 -22.98
C SER A 254 -22.72 -21.93 -24.27
N ALA A 255 -23.16 -21.17 -25.28
CA ALA A 255 -22.46 -21.07 -26.57
C ALA A 255 -21.16 -20.25 -26.51
N ILE A 256 -21.10 -19.22 -25.65
CA ILE A 256 -20.00 -18.25 -25.58
C ILE A 256 -18.93 -18.67 -24.58
N ARG A 257 -19.30 -19.05 -23.35
CA ARG A 257 -18.32 -19.37 -22.30
C ARG A 257 -17.44 -20.56 -22.68
N SER A 258 -18.00 -21.61 -23.28
CA SER A 258 -17.21 -22.75 -23.75
C SER A 258 -16.18 -22.33 -24.81
N LYS A 259 -16.55 -21.43 -25.73
CA LYS A 259 -15.63 -20.97 -26.79
C LYS A 259 -14.60 -19.98 -26.28
N LEU A 260 -14.95 -19.13 -25.33
CA LEU A 260 -13.98 -18.30 -24.63
C LEU A 260 -12.92 -19.18 -23.94
N LEU A 261 -13.35 -20.19 -23.18
CA LEU A 261 -12.46 -21.14 -22.49
C LEU A 261 -11.57 -21.90 -23.48
N ASP A 262 -12.08 -22.32 -24.64
CA ASP A 262 -11.28 -22.94 -25.69
C ASP A 262 -10.13 -22.04 -26.18
N VAL A 263 -10.25 -20.72 -26.07
CA VAL A 263 -9.19 -19.76 -26.44
C VAL A 263 -8.25 -19.51 -25.26
N ILE A 264 -8.79 -19.18 -24.08
CA ILE A 264 -7.99 -18.68 -22.96
C ILE A 264 -7.34 -19.79 -22.13
N SER A 265 -7.86 -21.01 -22.17
CA SER A 265 -7.39 -22.16 -21.38
C SER A 265 -6.45 -23.11 -22.14
N LEU A 266 -5.97 -22.73 -23.34
CA LEU A 266 -5.02 -23.56 -24.09
C LEU A 266 -3.72 -23.74 -23.28
N GLY A 267 -3.49 -24.98 -22.81
CA GLY A 267 -2.33 -25.36 -22.01
C GLY A 267 -2.48 -25.17 -20.49
N MET A 268 -3.69 -24.93 -19.96
CA MET A 268 -3.95 -24.94 -18.50
C MET A 268 -4.68 -26.22 -18.07
N GLU A 269 -4.34 -26.76 -16.90
CA GLU A 269 -5.18 -27.78 -16.24
C GLU A 269 -6.52 -27.13 -15.87
N LYS A 270 -7.63 -27.72 -16.36
CA LYS A 270 -8.97 -27.14 -16.22
C LYS A 270 -9.42 -27.15 -14.76
N ILE A 271 -9.33 -26.00 -14.09
CA ILE A 271 -10.15 -25.74 -12.90
C ILE A 271 -10.99 -24.50 -13.20
N VAL A 272 -12.24 -24.73 -13.57
CA VAL A 272 -13.23 -23.67 -13.75
C VAL A 272 -14.36 -23.99 -12.78
N ASN A 273 -14.48 -23.20 -11.71
CA ASN A 273 -15.68 -23.24 -10.89
C ASN A 273 -16.76 -22.40 -11.59
N LEU A 274 -17.58 -23.07 -12.40
CA LEU A 274 -18.77 -22.49 -12.99
C LEU A 274 -19.81 -22.29 -11.87
N SER A 275 -20.03 -21.04 -11.45
CA SER A 275 -21.16 -20.71 -10.60
C SER A 275 -22.36 -20.29 -11.45
N ALA A 276 -23.57 -20.42 -10.90
CA ALA A 276 -24.82 -20.06 -11.60
C ALA A 276 -24.93 -18.55 -11.94
N ASN A 277 -24.16 -17.68 -11.29
CA ASN A 277 -24.33 -16.22 -11.38
C ASN A 277 -23.15 -15.47 -12.03
N GLY A 278 -22.12 -16.19 -12.49
CA GLY A 278 -20.87 -15.64 -13.06
C GLY A 278 -19.82 -16.75 -13.18
N MET A 279 -18.83 -16.61 -14.07
CA MET A 279 -17.76 -17.60 -14.19
C MET A 279 -16.51 -17.08 -13.50
N VAL A 280 -16.11 -17.74 -12.41
CA VAL A 280 -14.82 -17.47 -11.77
C VAL A 280 -13.84 -18.53 -12.26
N ILE A 281 -12.80 -18.07 -12.93
CA ILE A 281 -11.63 -18.88 -13.29
C ILE A 281 -10.78 -18.93 -12.03
N THR A 282 -10.98 -20.00 -11.26
CA THR A 282 -10.30 -20.22 -9.98
C THR A 282 -9.26 -21.30 -10.11
N GLN A 283 -8.08 -21.10 -9.53
CA GLN A 283 -7.19 -22.21 -9.23
C GLN A 283 -7.45 -22.70 -7.80
N ALA A 284 -7.62 -24.01 -7.61
CA ALA A 284 -7.51 -24.62 -6.29
C ALA A 284 -6.02 -24.65 -5.90
N LEU A 285 -5.65 -23.95 -4.84
CA LEU A 285 -4.29 -24.01 -4.32
C LEU A 285 -4.15 -25.20 -3.37
N MET A 286 -2.92 -25.70 -3.18
CA MET A 286 -2.58 -26.73 -2.19
C MET A 286 -2.98 -26.35 -0.74
N MET A 287 -3.44 -25.12 -0.53
CA MET A 287 -3.74 -24.49 0.75
C MET A 287 -5.23 -24.56 1.15
N GLY A 288 -6.08 -25.19 0.34
CA GLY A 288 -7.53 -25.31 0.60
C GLY A 288 -8.35 -24.05 0.27
N GLU A 289 -7.68 -22.95 -0.13
CA GLU A 289 -8.33 -21.75 -0.68
C GLU A 289 -8.14 -21.70 -2.20
N ALA A 290 -9.07 -21.06 -2.91
CA ALA A 290 -9.02 -20.89 -4.35
C ALA A 290 -8.76 -19.42 -4.70
N ALA A 291 -7.75 -19.16 -5.53
CA ALA A 291 -7.48 -17.82 -6.04
C ALA A 291 -8.27 -17.56 -7.32
N ALA A 292 -8.87 -16.38 -7.46
CA ALA A 292 -9.43 -15.94 -8.73
C ALA A 292 -8.31 -15.37 -9.61
N ILE A 293 -7.89 -16.13 -10.62
CA ILE A 293 -6.98 -15.62 -11.66
C ILE A 293 -7.76 -14.87 -12.76
N GLY A 294 -9.03 -15.22 -12.93
CA GLY A 294 -9.96 -14.57 -13.86
C GLY A 294 -11.39 -14.52 -13.33
N ILE A 295 -12.12 -13.43 -13.58
CA ILE A 295 -13.55 -13.29 -13.26
C ILE A 295 -14.28 -12.84 -14.51
N VAL A 296 -15.29 -13.60 -14.93
CA VAL A 296 -16.06 -13.32 -16.13
C VAL A 296 -17.48 -12.92 -15.76
N GLU A 297 -17.86 -11.74 -16.23
CA GLU A 297 -19.22 -11.24 -16.20
C GLU A 297 -19.71 -10.99 -17.61
N ASP A 298 -20.91 -11.48 -17.90
CA ASP A 298 -21.41 -11.51 -19.25
C ASP A 298 -22.91 -11.21 -19.34
N LYS A 299 -23.28 -10.56 -20.46
CA LYS A 299 -24.64 -10.18 -20.85
C LYS A 299 -24.87 -10.54 -22.31
N ASN A 300 -26.11 -10.94 -22.61
CA ASN A 300 -26.53 -11.25 -23.98
C ASN A 300 -26.33 -10.07 -24.92
N GLU A 301 -26.68 -8.85 -24.52
CA GLU A 301 -26.38 -7.59 -25.22
C GLU A 301 -26.12 -6.45 -24.22
N PHE A 302 -25.63 -5.30 -24.71
CA PHE A 302 -25.58 -4.09 -23.88
C PHE A 302 -27.00 -3.67 -23.45
N GLY A 303 -27.16 -3.37 -22.17
CA GLY A 303 -28.44 -2.97 -21.58
C GLY A 303 -29.33 -4.13 -21.12
N ASP A 304 -29.05 -5.36 -21.56
CA ASP A 304 -29.79 -6.54 -21.09
C ASP A 304 -29.56 -6.78 -19.59
N GLY A 305 -30.65 -7.05 -18.86
CA GLY A 305 -30.64 -7.31 -17.42
C GLY A 305 -30.38 -6.08 -16.52
N GLY A 306 -29.88 -4.97 -17.08
CA GLY A 306 -29.62 -3.69 -16.41
C GLY A 306 -28.15 -3.39 -16.03
N PRO A 307 -27.36 -4.35 -15.50
CA PRO A 307 -25.96 -4.13 -15.18
C PRO A 307 -25.04 -3.99 -16.39
N ASP A 308 -24.08 -3.06 -16.31
CA ASP A 308 -22.88 -3.10 -17.15
C ASP A 308 -21.95 -4.23 -16.67
N PRO A 309 -21.51 -5.15 -17.57
CA PRO A 309 -20.70 -6.29 -17.17
C PRO A 309 -19.32 -5.90 -16.63
N SER A 310 -18.73 -4.78 -17.08
CA SER A 310 -17.43 -4.34 -16.55
C SER A 310 -17.52 -3.82 -15.12
N THR A 311 -18.57 -3.06 -14.81
CA THR A 311 -18.90 -2.66 -13.43
C THR A 311 -19.24 -3.87 -12.57
N GLN A 312 -20.05 -4.80 -13.08
CA GLN A 312 -20.37 -6.03 -12.36
C GLN A 312 -19.13 -6.86 -12.04
N ALA A 313 -18.14 -6.92 -12.95
CA ALA A 313 -16.93 -7.70 -12.73
C ALA A 313 -16.08 -7.16 -11.57
N GLY A 314 -15.97 -5.83 -11.44
CA GLY A 314 -15.29 -5.19 -10.30
C GLY A 314 -15.97 -5.47 -8.96
N LEU A 315 -17.31 -5.48 -8.94
CA LEU A 315 -18.09 -5.83 -7.76
C LEU A 315 -17.99 -7.32 -7.42
N SER A 316 -17.99 -8.19 -8.43
CA SER A 316 -17.78 -9.63 -8.26
C SER A 316 -16.38 -9.96 -7.75
N TYR A 317 -15.36 -9.20 -8.19
CA TYR A 317 -14.01 -9.26 -7.64
C TYR A 317 -13.98 -8.95 -6.14
N GLY A 318 -14.55 -7.81 -5.74
CA GLY A 318 -14.63 -7.42 -4.32
C GLY A 318 -15.39 -8.46 -3.50
N ARG A 319 -16.54 -8.94 -4.00
CA ARG A 319 -17.35 -9.97 -3.33
C ARG A 319 -16.61 -11.30 -3.17
N PHE A 320 -15.85 -11.73 -4.18
CA PHE A 320 -15.11 -12.99 -4.17
C PHE A 320 -14.00 -12.96 -3.13
N TRP A 321 -13.15 -11.93 -3.16
CA TRP A 321 -12.00 -11.84 -2.27
C TRP A 321 -12.40 -11.48 -0.83
N ALA A 322 -13.55 -10.86 -0.62
CA ALA A 322 -14.07 -10.55 0.70
C ALA A 322 -14.45 -11.77 1.54
N GLN A 323 -14.64 -12.94 0.91
CA GLN A 323 -15.05 -14.15 1.64
C GLN A 323 -13.98 -14.58 2.66
N SER A 324 -14.42 -15.07 3.82
CA SER A 324 -13.52 -15.48 4.91
C SER A 324 -12.62 -16.66 4.52
N ASN A 325 -13.09 -17.56 3.65
CA ASN A 325 -12.32 -18.68 3.10
C ASN A 325 -11.32 -18.27 1.99
N ARG A 326 -10.98 -16.98 1.91
CA ARG A 326 -9.95 -16.40 1.05
C ARG A 326 -8.95 -15.55 1.84
N ALA A 327 -9.08 -15.53 3.17
CA ALA A 327 -8.30 -14.65 4.02
C ALA A 327 -6.80 -14.94 3.88
N LYS A 328 -6.37 -16.20 3.78
CA LYS A 328 -4.94 -16.51 3.71
C LYS A 328 -4.26 -15.89 2.49
N ILE A 329 -4.91 -15.98 1.33
CA ILE A 329 -4.38 -15.39 0.09
C ILE A 329 -4.50 -13.86 0.13
N ARG A 330 -5.67 -13.35 0.53
CA ARG A 330 -5.93 -11.90 0.60
C ARG A 330 -5.02 -11.21 1.59
N GLU A 331 -4.67 -11.88 2.68
CA GLU A 331 -3.78 -11.29 3.67
C GLU A 331 -2.29 -11.26 3.24
N ASN A 332 -1.92 -11.99 2.19
CA ASN A 332 -0.53 -12.14 1.74
C ASN A 332 -0.27 -11.63 0.31
N SER A 333 -1.27 -11.08 -0.36
CA SER A 333 -1.15 -10.55 -1.73
C SER A 333 -2.12 -9.41 -1.96
N CYS A 334 -1.87 -8.60 -2.99
CA CYS A 334 -2.84 -7.62 -3.47
C CYS A 334 -3.96 -8.24 -4.33
N CYS A 335 -4.15 -9.56 -4.27
CA CYS A 335 -5.18 -10.30 -5.02
C CYS A 335 -5.27 -9.96 -6.53
N PRO A 336 -4.17 -9.93 -7.30
CA PRO A 336 -4.24 -9.59 -8.72
C PRO A 336 -5.18 -10.54 -9.49
N SER A 337 -6.18 -10.00 -10.17
CA SER A 337 -7.12 -10.78 -11.00
C SER A 337 -7.34 -10.10 -12.35
N PHE A 338 -7.49 -10.88 -13.42
CA PHE A 338 -8.06 -10.37 -14.66
C PHE A 338 -9.59 -10.41 -14.60
N LEU A 339 -10.25 -9.35 -15.07
CA LEU A 339 -11.69 -9.31 -15.21
C LEU A 339 -12.06 -9.29 -16.69
N ILE A 340 -13.04 -10.09 -17.07
CA ILE A 340 -13.46 -10.28 -18.46
C ILE A 340 -14.94 -9.91 -18.54
N ALA A 341 -15.22 -8.77 -19.18
CA ALA A 341 -16.57 -8.25 -19.35
C ALA A 341 -17.04 -8.51 -20.78
N ILE A 342 -18.18 -9.18 -20.96
CA ILE A 342 -18.75 -9.48 -22.28
C ILE A 342 -20.18 -8.92 -22.36
N ALA A 343 -20.49 -8.18 -23.41
CA ALA A 343 -21.84 -7.77 -23.76
C ALA A 343 -22.05 -8.00 -25.26
N GLY A 344 -22.88 -8.98 -25.61
CA GLY A 344 -23.08 -9.37 -27.01
C GLY A 344 -21.76 -9.67 -27.72
N ALA A 345 -21.55 -9.02 -28.87
CA ALA A 345 -20.32 -9.11 -29.64
C ALA A 345 -19.19 -8.17 -29.16
N SER A 346 -19.20 -7.72 -27.90
CA SER A 346 -18.16 -6.86 -27.33
C SER A 346 -17.51 -7.49 -26.11
N ILE A 347 -16.18 -7.43 -26.04
CA ILE A 347 -15.40 -7.92 -24.89
C ILE A 347 -14.39 -6.88 -24.41
N ALA A 348 -14.27 -6.73 -23.09
CA ALA A 348 -13.24 -5.92 -22.45
C ALA A 348 -12.51 -6.75 -21.39
N ILE A 349 -11.20 -6.51 -21.29
CA ILE A 349 -10.27 -7.08 -20.33
C ILE A 349 -9.85 -5.97 -19.37
N LEU A 350 -10.04 -6.20 -18.09
CA LEU A 350 -9.63 -5.32 -17.01
C LEU A 350 -8.68 -6.08 -16.09
N GLY A 351 -7.92 -5.34 -15.29
CA GLY A 351 -7.18 -5.89 -14.17
C GLY A 351 -7.69 -5.30 -12.86
N ALA A 352 -7.62 -6.07 -11.79
CA ALA A 352 -8.01 -5.66 -10.47
C ALA A 352 -6.96 -6.05 -9.43
N ILE A 353 -6.81 -5.20 -8.42
CA ILE A 353 -6.01 -5.45 -7.21
C ILE A 353 -6.77 -4.94 -5.99
N TRP A 354 -6.37 -5.41 -4.81
CA TRP A 354 -6.87 -4.97 -3.52
C TRP A 354 -5.71 -4.61 -2.59
N THR A 355 -5.55 -3.31 -2.32
CA THR A 355 -4.62 -2.75 -1.34
C THR A 355 -5.38 -2.49 -0.03
N ASP A 356 -5.43 -1.25 0.45
CA ASP A 356 -6.46 -0.69 1.33
C ASP A 356 -7.80 -0.47 0.62
N LYS A 357 -7.78 -0.47 -0.71
CA LYS A 357 -8.93 -0.23 -1.58
C LYS A 357 -8.92 -1.18 -2.77
N ILE A 358 -10.07 -1.31 -3.43
CA ILE A 358 -10.18 -2.06 -4.69
C ILE A 358 -9.89 -1.11 -5.85
N VAL A 359 -8.88 -1.45 -6.65
CA VAL A 359 -8.54 -0.72 -7.89
C VAL A 359 -8.90 -1.60 -9.07
N VAL A 360 -9.67 -1.06 -10.03
CA VAL A 360 -10.04 -1.75 -11.26
C VAL A 360 -9.69 -0.85 -12.44
N GLN A 361 -8.85 -1.34 -13.35
CA GLN A 361 -8.42 -0.58 -14.52
C GLN A 361 -8.64 -1.37 -15.80
N ARG A 362 -9.11 -0.68 -16.84
CA ARG A 362 -9.22 -1.25 -18.18
C ARG A 362 -7.84 -1.47 -18.77
N LEU A 363 -7.59 -2.68 -19.27
CA LEU A 363 -6.38 -3.02 -19.99
C LEU A 363 -6.58 -2.91 -21.51
N ASN A 364 -7.82 -2.96 -21.98
CA ASN A 364 -8.23 -2.56 -23.32
C ASN A 364 -9.65 -1.96 -23.29
N ASP A 365 -10.04 -1.38 -24.42
CA ASP A 365 -11.42 -0.98 -24.68
C ASP A 365 -12.31 -2.22 -24.94
N TYR A 366 -13.62 -1.99 -25.06
CA TYR A 366 -14.51 -3.01 -25.63
C TYR A 366 -14.13 -3.24 -27.10
N ILE A 367 -13.52 -4.39 -27.39
CA ILE A 367 -13.20 -4.81 -28.75
C ILE A 367 -14.37 -5.58 -29.35
N TRP A 368 -14.60 -5.36 -30.64
CA TRP A 368 -15.63 -6.04 -31.40
C TRP A 368 -15.23 -7.48 -31.74
N LEU A 369 -16.12 -8.42 -31.44
CA LEU A 369 -16.01 -9.85 -31.71
C LEU A 369 -16.87 -10.29 -32.90
N GLY A 370 -17.73 -9.41 -33.41
CA GLY A 370 -18.60 -9.71 -34.53
C GLY A 370 -17.84 -9.79 -35.86
N HIS A 371 -18.45 -10.47 -36.83
CA HIS A 371 -18.02 -10.45 -38.22
C HIS A 371 -18.81 -9.38 -38.99
N ASP A 372 -18.25 -8.18 -39.15
CA ASP A 372 -18.93 -7.05 -39.82
C ASP A 372 -18.61 -6.96 -41.32
N THR A 373 -17.54 -7.61 -41.79
CA THR A 373 -17.20 -7.77 -43.20
C THR A 373 -16.95 -9.24 -43.57
N ILE A 374 -16.85 -9.56 -44.86
CA ILE A 374 -16.42 -10.90 -45.34
C ILE A 374 -14.89 -11.07 -45.27
N PHE A 375 -14.15 -10.00 -45.00
CA PHE A 375 -12.68 -9.97 -44.91
C PHE A 375 -12.21 -9.72 -43.45
N ASN A 376 -12.47 -10.66 -42.54
CA ASN A 376 -12.20 -10.48 -41.10
C ASN A 376 -10.86 -11.02 -40.60
N ASP A 377 -9.99 -11.51 -41.47
CA ASP A 377 -8.74 -12.17 -41.05
C ASP A 377 -7.91 -11.28 -40.10
N GLU A 378 -7.76 -9.99 -40.42
CA GLU A 378 -7.02 -9.04 -39.58
C GLU A 378 -7.67 -8.87 -38.19
N ALA A 379 -9.00 -8.76 -38.14
CA ALA A 379 -9.74 -8.69 -36.88
C ALA A 379 -9.59 -9.97 -36.05
N ILE A 380 -9.64 -11.14 -36.70
CA ILE A 380 -9.40 -12.44 -36.05
C ILE A 380 -7.99 -12.48 -35.48
N TYR A 381 -6.96 -12.10 -36.24
CA TYR A 381 -5.57 -12.10 -35.74
C TYR A 381 -5.36 -11.10 -34.59
N ARG A 382 -5.95 -9.89 -34.69
CA ARG A 382 -5.91 -8.89 -33.62
C ARG A 382 -6.56 -9.43 -32.34
N ASN A 383 -7.77 -9.96 -32.44
CA ASN A 383 -8.49 -10.50 -31.29
C ASN A 383 -7.79 -11.75 -30.73
N ALA A 384 -7.22 -12.59 -31.59
CA ALA A 384 -6.48 -13.78 -31.18
C ALA A 384 -5.22 -13.40 -30.39
N ARG A 385 -4.52 -12.33 -30.78
CA ARG A 385 -3.37 -11.81 -30.04
C ARG A 385 -3.75 -11.34 -28.64
N ILE A 386 -4.85 -10.59 -28.51
CA ILE A 386 -5.33 -10.10 -27.21
C ILE A 386 -5.73 -11.26 -26.30
N LEU A 387 -6.50 -12.23 -26.82
CA LEU A 387 -6.94 -13.39 -26.04
C LEU A 387 -5.76 -14.35 -25.72
N TYR A 388 -4.76 -14.41 -26.60
CA TYR A 388 -3.53 -15.16 -26.32
C TYR A 388 -2.69 -14.49 -25.23
N ALA A 389 -2.56 -13.16 -25.25
CA ALA A 389 -1.93 -12.38 -24.19
C ALA A 389 -2.62 -12.63 -22.86
N LEU A 390 -3.96 -12.61 -22.82
CA LEU A 390 -4.75 -12.96 -21.64
C LEU A 390 -4.45 -14.39 -21.17
N SER A 391 -4.42 -15.37 -22.08
CA SER A 391 -4.08 -16.76 -21.75
C SER A 391 -2.70 -16.89 -21.11
N ARG A 392 -1.71 -16.17 -21.63
CA ARG A 392 -0.34 -16.12 -21.05
C ARG A 392 -0.34 -15.48 -19.66
N SER A 393 -1.11 -14.41 -19.48
CA SER A 393 -1.24 -13.77 -18.17
C SER A 393 -1.94 -14.66 -17.14
N LEU A 394 -3.06 -15.31 -17.49
CA LEU A 394 -3.72 -16.25 -16.58
C LEU A 394 -2.77 -17.35 -16.10
N ARG A 395 -1.86 -17.84 -16.97
CA ARG A 395 -0.79 -18.78 -16.56
C ARG A 395 0.25 -18.17 -15.64
N ARG A 396 0.64 -16.91 -15.84
CA ARG A 396 1.59 -16.20 -14.96
C ARG A 396 0.97 -15.93 -13.58
N LEU A 397 -0.30 -15.50 -13.51
CA LEU A 397 -1.02 -15.40 -12.24
C LEU A 397 -1.18 -16.76 -11.54
N ASP A 398 -1.49 -17.81 -12.29
CA ASP A 398 -1.56 -19.17 -11.74
C ASP A 398 -0.22 -19.58 -11.10
N ALA A 399 0.89 -19.36 -11.80
CA ALA A 399 2.23 -19.61 -11.26
C ALA A 399 2.53 -18.74 -10.03
N PHE A 400 2.15 -17.45 -10.06
CA PHE A 400 2.29 -16.55 -8.93
C PHE A 400 1.59 -17.09 -7.68
N TYR A 401 0.30 -17.43 -7.78
CA TYR A 401 -0.46 -17.93 -6.63
C TYR A 401 0.03 -19.29 -6.13
N LYS A 402 0.55 -20.16 -7.00
CA LYS A 402 1.22 -21.42 -6.62
C LYS A 402 2.53 -21.19 -5.86
N SER A 403 3.21 -20.08 -6.13
CA SER A 403 4.47 -19.70 -5.49
C SER A 403 4.30 -18.82 -4.24
N LEU A 404 3.07 -18.40 -3.93
CA LEU A 404 2.79 -17.43 -2.87
C LEU A 404 3.20 -18.00 -1.51
N LYS A 405 4.14 -17.32 -0.85
CA LYS A 405 4.58 -17.68 0.51
C LYS A 405 3.68 -16.97 1.52
N ILE A 406 3.06 -17.73 2.41
CA ILE A 406 2.31 -17.16 3.52
C ILE A 406 3.28 -16.78 4.63
N GLN A 407 3.23 -15.53 5.06
CA GLN A 407 3.88 -15.10 6.28
C GLN A 407 3.07 -15.67 7.45
N SER A 408 3.67 -16.62 8.16
CA SER A 408 3.12 -17.19 9.40
C SER A 408 3.53 -16.40 10.65
N GLN A 409 4.40 -15.39 10.48
CA GLN A 409 4.85 -14.52 11.55
C GLN A 409 3.90 -13.34 11.72
N PRO A 410 3.70 -12.85 12.96
CA PRO A 410 2.94 -11.64 13.21
C PRO A 410 3.52 -10.46 12.41
N PRO A 411 2.68 -9.46 12.05
CA PRO A 411 3.16 -8.27 11.34
C PRO A 411 4.35 -7.66 12.09
N ILE A 412 5.42 -7.35 11.36
CA ILE A 412 6.57 -6.66 11.93
C ILE A 412 6.07 -5.30 12.45
N PRO A 413 6.25 -4.95 13.73
CA PRO A 413 5.87 -3.64 14.23
C PRO A 413 6.58 -2.59 13.37
N LYS A 414 5.84 -1.61 12.82
CA LYS A 414 6.36 -0.52 11.96
C LYS A 414 6.55 -0.82 10.46
N LYS A 415 5.94 -1.87 9.92
CA LYS A 415 5.94 -2.11 8.46
C LYS A 415 4.57 -2.58 7.97
N LEU A 416 4.09 -1.96 6.89
CA LEU A 416 2.89 -2.43 6.19
C LEU A 416 3.16 -3.74 5.42
N GLU A 417 2.13 -4.56 5.29
CA GLU A 417 2.16 -5.79 4.54
C GLU A 417 2.45 -5.53 3.04
N PRO A 418 3.11 -6.46 2.31
CA PRO A 418 3.52 -6.24 0.93
C PRO A 418 2.39 -5.84 -0.03
N ARG A 419 1.12 -6.15 0.28
CA ARG A 419 -0.03 -5.84 -0.58
C ARG A 419 -0.24 -4.34 -0.83
N TYR A 420 0.22 -3.49 0.08
CA TYR A 420 0.01 -2.04 -0.01
C TYR A 420 1.04 -1.36 -0.91
N PHE A 421 1.99 -2.12 -1.45
CA PHE A 421 3.13 -1.59 -2.18
C PHE A 421 3.24 -2.13 -3.61
N PRO A 422 3.89 -1.36 -4.49
CA PRO A 422 4.38 -1.88 -5.76
C PRO A 422 5.23 -3.15 -5.58
N SER A 423 5.18 -4.04 -6.56
CA SER A 423 5.91 -5.33 -6.55
C SER A 423 7.42 -5.19 -6.80
N ILE A 424 7.87 -4.08 -7.39
CA ILE A 424 9.28 -3.85 -7.67
C ILE A 424 10.04 -3.53 -6.39
N ASN A 425 11.18 -4.19 -6.20
CA ASN A 425 11.97 -4.09 -4.96
C ASN A 425 13.46 -3.92 -5.22
N ALA A 426 13.84 -3.46 -6.41
CA ALA A 426 15.23 -3.21 -6.75
C ALA A 426 15.38 -2.17 -7.86
N TYR A 427 16.54 -1.50 -7.89
CA TYR A 427 16.96 -0.58 -8.96
C TYR A 427 18.44 -0.80 -9.32
N ARG A 428 18.86 -0.29 -10.47
CA ARG A 428 20.27 -0.35 -10.91
C ARG A 428 21.04 0.86 -10.39
N GLY A 429 22.09 0.62 -9.63
CA GLY A 429 23.02 1.63 -9.15
C GLY A 429 23.93 2.19 -10.26
N PRO A 430 24.82 3.15 -9.93
CA PRO A 430 25.71 3.79 -10.89
C PRO A 430 26.61 2.83 -11.69
N ASP A 431 27.06 1.75 -11.05
CA ASP A 431 27.95 0.73 -11.65
C ASP A 431 27.17 -0.50 -12.15
N ASP A 432 25.88 -0.32 -12.47
CA ASP A 432 24.95 -1.37 -12.89
C ASP A 432 24.67 -2.47 -11.82
N THR A 433 25.10 -2.22 -10.58
CA THR A 433 24.82 -3.09 -9.43
C THR A 433 23.35 -3.09 -9.09
N ILE A 434 22.77 -4.26 -8.79
CA ILE A 434 21.38 -4.35 -8.36
C ILE A 434 21.31 -4.00 -6.88
N ILE A 435 20.64 -2.90 -6.56
CA ILE A 435 20.37 -2.47 -5.20
C ILE A 435 18.93 -2.87 -4.85
N ASN A 436 18.78 -3.82 -3.94
CA ASN A 436 17.48 -4.22 -3.43
C ASN A 436 17.01 -3.25 -2.34
N PHE A 437 15.71 -3.12 -2.19
CA PHE A 437 15.08 -2.29 -1.18
C PHE A 437 13.74 -2.88 -0.74
N THR A 438 13.30 -2.44 0.43
CA THR A 438 12.02 -2.84 1.02
C THR A 438 11.20 -1.59 1.36
N PHE A 439 9.94 -1.55 0.93
CA PHE A 439 9.00 -0.48 1.28
C PHE A 439 8.61 -0.50 2.77
N ILE A 440 8.30 0.67 3.30
CA ILE A 440 7.91 0.90 4.71
C ILE A 440 6.47 1.41 4.78
N ILE A 441 6.21 2.57 4.17
CA ILE A 441 4.90 3.23 4.11
C ILE A 441 4.76 4.06 2.82
N PRO A 442 3.52 4.28 2.32
CA PRO A 442 3.28 5.37 1.39
C PRO A 442 3.55 6.72 2.07
N LEU A 443 4.07 7.70 1.33
CA LEU A 443 4.31 9.05 1.89
C LEU A 443 3.05 9.92 1.91
N GLU A 444 2.01 9.54 1.16
CA GLU A 444 0.71 10.18 1.16
C GLU A 444 -0.39 9.14 1.37
N LEU A 445 -1.44 9.51 2.09
CA LEU A 445 -2.60 8.65 2.35
C LEU A 445 -3.69 8.78 1.28
N ASP A 446 -3.47 9.60 0.25
CA ASP A 446 -4.43 9.80 -0.83
C ASP A 446 -4.52 8.58 -1.75
N SER A 447 -5.57 8.55 -2.58
CA SER A 447 -5.81 7.39 -3.42
C SER A 447 -4.90 7.27 -4.63
N VAL A 448 -4.22 8.36 -5.00
CA VAL A 448 -3.39 8.49 -6.21
C VAL A 448 -1.88 8.42 -5.91
N CYS A 449 -1.50 8.23 -4.64
CA CYS A 449 -0.12 8.21 -4.17
C CYS A 449 0.76 7.26 -5.00
N THR A 450 1.86 7.79 -5.50
CA THR A 450 2.88 7.04 -6.26
C THR A 450 4.27 7.14 -5.64
N THR A 451 4.35 7.66 -4.42
CA THR A 451 5.59 8.01 -3.72
C THR A 451 5.65 7.27 -2.39
N PHE A 452 6.71 6.50 -2.17
CA PHE A 452 6.82 5.59 -1.03
C PHE A 452 8.15 5.76 -0.31
N LEU A 453 8.11 5.64 1.02
CA LEU A 453 9.31 5.48 1.83
C LEU A 453 9.76 4.02 1.74
N ALA A 454 11.05 3.82 1.47
CA ALA A 454 11.69 2.52 1.48
C ALA A 454 13.06 2.59 2.15
N LYS A 455 13.65 1.42 2.40
CA LYS A 455 15.04 1.29 2.87
C LYS A 455 15.81 0.36 1.95
N THR A 456 17.05 0.71 1.63
CA THR A 456 17.97 -0.19 0.92
C THR A 456 18.30 -1.41 1.78
N GLU A 457 18.50 -2.54 1.11
CA GLU A 457 18.98 -3.77 1.73
C GLU A 457 20.50 -3.82 1.64
N GLY A 458 21.17 -4.15 2.75
CA GLY A 458 22.63 -4.24 2.81
C GLY A 458 23.17 -3.98 4.22
N PRO A 459 24.51 -3.96 4.39
CA PRO A 459 25.16 -3.70 5.68
C PRO A 459 24.81 -2.31 6.24
N VAL A 460 24.63 -1.33 5.35
CA VAL A 460 24.17 0.03 5.67
C VAL A 460 22.81 0.19 5.02
N SER A 461 21.75 0.18 5.83
CA SER A 461 20.38 0.38 5.37
C SER A 461 20.06 1.87 5.38
N GLU A 462 19.80 2.43 4.20
CA GLU A 462 19.58 3.86 4.01
C GLU A 462 18.12 4.13 3.63
N PRO A 463 17.47 5.14 4.24
CA PRO A 463 16.13 5.54 3.85
C PRO A 463 16.16 6.22 2.48
N ILE A 464 15.25 5.81 1.62
CA ILE A 464 15.10 6.29 0.25
C ILE A 464 13.63 6.58 -0.05
N VAL A 465 13.40 7.46 -1.01
CA VAL A 465 12.08 7.66 -1.62
C VAL A 465 12.05 6.97 -2.97
N VAL A 466 11.01 6.17 -3.20
CA VAL A 466 10.74 5.51 -4.47
C VAL A 466 9.45 6.08 -5.06
N LYS A 467 9.53 6.68 -6.25
CA LYS A 467 8.41 7.34 -6.93
C LYS A 467 8.17 6.75 -8.32
N PHE A 468 6.90 6.63 -8.73
CA PHE A 468 6.50 6.12 -10.05
C PHE A 468 5.80 7.18 -10.88
N VAL A 469 6.41 7.59 -12.00
CA VAL A 469 5.96 8.77 -12.77
C VAL A 469 6.06 8.52 -14.27
N ARG A 470 5.28 9.24 -15.08
CA ARG A 470 5.37 9.18 -16.56
C ARG A 470 6.34 10.21 -17.13
N ARG A 471 6.49 11.35 -16.46
CA ARG A 471 7.36 12.46 -16.86
C ARG A 471 8.21 12.83 -15.67
N TYR A 472 9.48 13.12 -15.92
CA TYR A 472 10.43 13.51 -14.90
C TYR A 472 11.58 14.27 -15.52
N ASN A 473 11.98 15.39 -14.92
CA ASN A 473 13.12 16.16 -15.37
C ASN A 473 14.37 15.77 -14.58
N LYS A 474 15.08 14.75 -15.07
CA LYS A 474 16.31 14.24 -14.44
C LYS A 474 17.38 15.32 -14.34
N GLU A 475 17.58 16.08 -15.40
CA GLU A 475 18.66 17.05 -15.52
C GLU A 475 18.48 18.22 -14.54
N ALA A 476 17.26 18.75 -14.41
CA ALA A 476 16.97 19.81 -13.43
C ALA A 476 17.08 19.33 -11.99
N HIS A 477 16.65 18.09 -11.70
CA HIS A 477 16.86 17.49 -10.38
C HIS A 477 18.35 17.37 -10.07
N GLN A 478 19.14 16.79 -10.98
CA GLN A 478 20.59 16.66 -10.77
C GLN A 478 21.30 18.01 -10.61
N LEU A 479 20.85 19.04 -11.33
CA LEU A 479 21.35 20.41 -11.22
C LEU A 479 21.15 20.98 -9.80
N LEU A 480 19.95 20.84 -9.23
CA LEU A 480 19.66 21.32 -7.88
C LEU A 480 20.32 20.44 -6.81
N ALA A 481 20.32 19.12 -6.99
CA ALA A 481 20.93 18.18 -6.05
C ALA A 481 22.44 18.42 -5.90
N ALA A 482 23.14 18.76 -6.99
CA ALA A 482 24.57 19.11 -6.96
C ALA A 482 24.89 20.37 -6.12
N LYS A 483 23.86 21.16 -5.76
CA LYS A 483 23.97 22.37 -4.94
C LYS A 483 23.32 22.21 -3.55
N GLY A 484 22.87 21.00 -3.19
CA GLY A 484 22.13 20.78 -1.94
C GLY A 484 20.71 21.35 -1.94
N MET A 485 20.17 21.74 -3.11
CA MET A 485 18.85 22.37 -3.25
C MET A 485 17.73 21.36 -3.58
N ALA A 486 18.08 20.08 -3.65
CA ALA A 486 17.18 18.96 -3.89
C ALA A 486 17.83 17.70 -3.28
N PRO A 487 17.05 16.65 -2.94
CA PRO A 487 17.62 15.38 -2.52
C PRO A 487 18.55 14.79 -3.58
N LYS A 488 19.49 13.94 -3.16
CA LYS A 488 20.34 13.24 -4.13
C LYS A 488 19.51 12.27 -4.95
N LEU A 489 19.53 12.42 -6.27
CA LEU A 489 18.93 11.46 -7.19
C LEU A 489 19.81 10.21 -7.30
N ARG A 490 19.29 9.06 -6.85
CA ARG A 490 19.97 7.75 -6.92
C ARG A 490 19.70 7.00 -8.22
N TYR A 491 18.46 7.06 -8.71
CA TYR A 491 18.04 6.39 -9.93
C TYR A 491 16.92 7.14 -10.63
N CYS A 492 16.95 7.17 -11.96
CA CYS A 492 15.86 7.65 -12.80
C CYS A 492 15.87 6.86 -14.10
N GLY A 493 14.96 5.89 -14.23
CA GLY A 493 14.98 4.97 -15.36
C GLY A 493 13.70 4.16 -15.51
N LYS A 494 13.79 3.10 -16.31
CA LYS A 494 12.69 2.15 -16.52
C LYS A 494 12.34 1.44 -15.21
N VAL A 495 11.09 1.02 -15.08
CA VAL A 495 10.66 0.10 -14.03
C VAL A 495 11.17 -1.30 -14.38
N GLY A 496 11.71 -2.02 -13.41
CA GLY A 496 12.31 -3.34 -13.62
C GLY A 496 13.83 -3.30 -13.77
N VAL A 497 14.47 -4.37 -13.31
CA VAL A 497 15.93 -4.58 -13.37
C VAL A 497 16.31 -6.02 -13.72
N ARG A 498 15.36 -6.94 -13.72
CA ARG A 498 15.57 -8.38 -13.90
C ARG A 498 15.24 -8.80 -15.32
N ASP A 499 15.86 -9.89 -15.76
CA ASP A 499 15.51 -10.53 -17.01
C ASP A 499 14.05 -11.00 -16.97
N GLY A 500 13.32 -10.67 -18.02
CA GLY A 500 11.90 -11.00 -18.12
C GLY A 500 10.96 -9.99 -17.46
N ASP A 501 11.44 -8.86 -16.92
CA ASP A 501 10.56 -7.75 -16.53
C ASP A 501 9.85 -7.17 -17.78
N PRO A 502 8.57 -6.75 -17.68
CA PRO A 502 7.86 -6.14 -18.79
C PRO A 502 8.35 -4.71 -19.07
N SER A 503 7.88 -4.10 -20.16
CA SER A 503 8.30 -2.75 -20.56
C SER A 503 7.82 -1.65 -19.61
N TYR A 504 6.69 -1.88 -18.93
CA TYR A 504 5.92 -0.88 -18.18
C TYR A 504 5.56 0.39 -18.99
N GLY A 505 5.63 0.32 -20.32
CA GLY A 505 5.38 1.43 -21.22
C GLY A 505 6.25 2.66 -20.94
N HIS A 506 5.60 3.81 -20.72
CA HIS A 506 6.28 5.08 -20.42
C HIS A 506 6.47 5.35 -18.93
N LEU A 507 6.14 4.39 -18.06
CA LEU A 507 6.31 4.56 -16.63
C LEU A 507 7.81 4.49 -16.26
N ARG A 508 8.22 5.35 -15.35
CA ARG A 508 9.57 5.44 -14.83
C ARG A 508 9.55 5.24 -13.33
N MET A 509 10.63 4.67 -12.82
CA MET A 509 10.93 4.61 -11.39
C MET A 509 12.02 5.62 -11.09
N ILE A 510 11.77 6.44 -10.06
CA ILE A 510 12.70 7.42 -9.53
C ILE A 510 13.06 6.98 -8.12
N VAL A 511 14.35 6.96 -7.80
CA VAL A 511 14.85 6.71 -6.44
C VAL A 511 15.72 7.89 -6.03
N MET A 512 15.45 8.47 -4.88
CA MET A 512 16.23 9.58 -4.32
C MET A 512 16.42 9.41 -2.81
N ASP A 513 17.34 10.16 -2.23
CA ASP A 513 17.51 10.22 -0.78
C ASP A 513 16.21 10.66 -0.10
N PHE A 514 15.92 10.05 1.05
CA PHE A 514 14.88 10.57 1.94
C PHE A 514 15.36 11.88 2.57
N VAL A 515 14.50 12.89 2.55
CA VAL A 515 14.75 14.17 3.21
C VAL A 515 14.03 14.16 4.55
N ASP A 516 14.79 14.36 5.62
CA ASP A 516 14.25 14.51 6.97
C ASP A 516 13.86 15.98 7.19
N GLY A 517 12.56 16.26 7.16
CA GLY A 517 12.01 17.60 7.18
C GLY A 517 10.50 17.62 6.97
N GLU A 518 9.95 18.82 6.93
CA GLU A 518 8.51 19.04 6.75
C GLU A 518 8.23 19.82 5.47
N THR A 519 7.15 19.45 4.79
CA THR A 519 6.67 20.22 3.63
C THR A 519 6.08 21.54 4.12
N VAL A 520 6.20 22.58 3.29
CA VAL A 520 5.81 23.96 3.68
C VAL A 520 4.32 24.08 4.00
N ASP A 521 3.46 23.23 3.44
CA ASP A 521 2.03 23.19 3.77
C ASP A 521 1.73 22.59 5.16
N LYS A 522 2.69 21.88 5.75
CA LYS A 522 2.60 21.27 7.08
C LYS A 522 3.45 21.98 8.13
N ALA A 523 4.49 22.70 7.72
CA ALA A 523 5.39 23.40 8.61
C ALA A 523 4.66 24.52 9.40
N GLU A 524 4.79 24.51 10.72
CA GLU A 524 4.20 25.56 11.58
C GLU A 524 4.94 26.90 11.46
N THR A 525 6.25 26.84 11.22
CA THR A 525 7.11 28.01 11.09
C THR A 525 8.01 27.89 9.87
N LEU A 526 8.28 29.03 9.22
CA LEU A 526 9.19 29.11 8.08
C LEU A 526 10.47 29.81 8.53
N PRO A 527 11.65 29.35 8.09
CA PRO A 527 12.90 30.00 8.46
C PRO A 527 12.97 31.44 7.91
N PRO A 528 13.63 32.38 8.59
CA PRO A 528 13.73 33.77 8.11
C PRO A 528 14.33 33.90 6.70
N THR A 529 15.16 32.95 6.31
CA THR A 529 15.81 32.88 4.99
C THR A 529 14.96 32.17 3.93
N PHE A 530 13.79 31.64 4.27
CA PHE A 530 12.94 30.81 3.41
C PHE A 530 12.72 31.43 2.03
N HIS A 531 12.31 32.70 1.98
CA HIS A 531 12.02 33.39 0.72
C HIS A 531 13.27 33.54 -0.15
N GLN A 532 14.40 33.91 0.47
CA GLN A 532 15.68 34.05 -0.23
C GLN A 532 16.15 32.71 -0.79
N GLN A 533 16.05 31.62 -0.01
CA GLN A 533 16.45 30.29 -0.46
C GLN A 533 15.61 29.84 -1.67
N ILE A 534 14.29 30.06 -1.69
CA ILE A 534 13.48 29.73 -2.87
C ILE A 534 13.90 30.58 -4.08
N GLN A 535 14.14 31.88 -3.90
CA GLN A 535 14.63 32.74 -4.99
C GLN A 535 15.97 32.26 -5.55
N ASP A 536 16.87 31.79 -4.70
CA ASP A 536 18.16 31.24 -5.11
C ASP A 536 17.99 29.95 -5.92
N ILE A 537 17.08 29.04 -5.49
CA ILE A 537 16.75 27.81 -6.21
C ILE A 537 16.15 28.12 -7.59
N LEU A 538 15.16 29.03 -7.64
CA LEU A 538 14.55 29.45 -8.90
C LEU A 538 15.57 30.12 -9.82
N THR A 539 16.47 30.93 -9.27
CA THR A 539 17.55 31.57 -10.04
C THR A 539 18.42 30.51 -10.72
N VAL A 540 18.81 29.46 -10.00
CA VAL A 540 19.59 28.34 -10.58
C VAL A 540 18.83 27.66 -11.72
N LEU A 541 17.54 27.34 -11.53
CA LEU A 541 16.72 26.73 -12.58
C LEU A 541 16.58 27.66 -13.80
N HIS A 542 16.25 28.93 -13.56
CA HIS A 542 15.97 29.92 -14.59
C HIS A 542 17.22 30.26 -15.40
N GLN A 543 18.41 30.29 -14.79
CA GLN A 543 19.68 30.44 -15.51
C GLN A 543 19.98 29.26 -16.45
N ALA A 544 19.46 28.06 -16.13
CA ALA A 544 19.56 26.86 -16.97
C ALA A 544 18.34 26.68 -17.91
N ASP A 545 17.52 27.72 -18.06
CA ASP A 545 16.28 27.74 -18.86
C ASP A 545 15.24 26.69 -18.44
N TYR A 546 15.22 26.31 -17.17
CA TYR A 546 14.15 25.51 -16.60
C TYR A 546 13.11 26.37 -15.88
N VAL A 547 11.87 25.94 -15.94
CA VAL A 547 10.72 26.43 -15.16
C VAL A 547 10.31 25.27 -14.25
N PHE A 548 10.24 25.50 -12.94
CA PHE A 548 9.86 24.45 -11.98
C PHE A 548 8.42 24.01 -12.24
N GLY A 549 7.53 24.98 -12.43
CA GLY A 549 6.17 24.78 -12.94
C GLY A 549 5.16 24.26 -11.92
N ASP A 550 5.61 23.71 -10.79
CA ASP A 550 4.75 23.23 -9.71
C ASP A 550 5.19 23.74 -8.33
N LEU A 551 5.51 25.03 -8.25
CA LEU A 551 5.95 25.65 -6.99
C LEU A 551 4.75 25.80 -6.03
N ARG A 552 4.69 24.96 -5.00
CA ARG A 552 3.65 24.96 -3.97
C ARG A 552 4.13 24.26 -2.71
N GLY A 553 3.41 24.50 -1.60
CA GLY A 553 3.77 24.00 -0.27
C GLY A 553 4.16 22.51 -0.21
N PRO A 554 3.37 21.59 -0.79
CA PRO A 554 3.68 20.15 -0.78
C PRO A 554 4.96 19.75 -1.52
N ASN A 555 5.48 20.60 -2.43
CA ASN A 555 6.64 20.28 -3.27
C ASN A 555 7.94 20.97 -2.80
N VAL A 556 7.85 21.70 -1.69
CA VAL A 556 8.97 22.41 -1.05
C VAL A 556 9.09 21.89 0.37
N MET A 557 10.28 21.45 0.75
CA MET A 557 10.54 20.89 2.07
C MET A 557 11.56 21.76 2.81
N ILE A 558 11.32 21.94 4.11
CA ILE A 558 12.24 22.57 5.06
C ILE A 558 12.89 21.43 5.85
N THR A 559 14.20 21.29 5.72
CA THR A 559 14.97 20.30 6.48
C THR A 559 15.09 20.73 7.94
N LYS A 560 15.53 19.82 8.81
CA LYS A 560 15.85 20.13 10.21
C LYS A 560 16.93 21.20 10.41
N ASN A 561 17.73 21.47 9.38
CA ASN A 561 18.77 22.49 9.39
C ASN A 561 18.29 23.84 8.80
N ASP A 562 16.98 24.04 8.68
CA ASP A 562 16.35 25.21 8.06
C ASP A 562 16.73 25.43 6.57
N GLU A 563 17.23 24.38 5.91
CA GLU A 563 17.53 24.39 4.47
C GLU A 563 16.26 24.09 3.67
N VAL A 564 16.03 24.85 2.61
CA VAL A 564 14.91 24.66 1.69
C VAL A 564 15.35 23.79 0.52
N VAL A 565 14.57 22.74 0.22
CA VAL A 565 14.82 21.87 -0.94
C VAL A 565 13.55 21.64 -1.74
N PHE A 566 13.70 21.51 -3.06
CA PHE A 566 12.63 21.10 -3.97
C PHE A 566 12.63 19.58 -4.12
N ILE A 567 11.46 18.94 -4.04
CA ILE A 567 11.34 17.48 -3.97
C ILE A 567 10.54 16.85 -5.13
N ASP A 568 9.79 17.63 -5.90
CA ASP A 568 8.99 17.14 -7.03
C ASP A 568 9.45 17.73 -8.37
N PHE A 569 9.89 16.88 -9.30
CA PHE A 569 10.41 17.27 -10.61
C PHE A 569 9.60 16.74 -11.80
N ASP A 570 8.37 16.30 -11.56
CA ASP A 570 7.52 15.70 -12.59
C ASP A 570 7.08 16.70 -13.66
N MET A 571 6.93 17.97 -13.27
CA MET A 571 6.43 19.06 -14.10
C MET A 571 7.51 19.96 -14.67
N VAL A 572 8.74 19.93 -14.17
CA VAL A 572 9.80 20.85 -14.60
C VAL A 572 10.02 20.76 -16.11
N GLY A 573 10.02 21.91 -16.77
CA GLY A 573 10.13 22.02 -18.22
C GLY A 573 11.08 23.12 -18.67
N LYS A 574 11.37 23.17 -19.97
CA LYS A 574 12.15 24.24 -20.58
C LYS A 574 11.30 25.49 -20.82
N HIS A 575 11.82 26.64 -20.44
CA HIS A 575 11.21 27.96 -20.67
C HIS A 575 10.90 28.17 -22.15
N GLY A 576 9.67 28.61 -22.46
CA GLY A 576 9.23 28.92 -23.81
C GLY A 576 9.05 27.72 -24.75
N ALA A 577 9.29 26.48 -24.27
CA ALA A 577 9.31 25.28 -25.11
C ALA A 577 8.50 24.11 -24.55
N SER A 578 8.54 23.89 -23.23
CA SER A 578 7.71 22.86 -22.60
C SER A 578 6.31 23.37 -22.35
N THR A 579 5.35 22.44 -22.28
CA THR A 579 3.95 22.74 -21.97
C THR A 579 3.49 22.01 -20.72
N TYR A 580 2.59 22.65 -19.97
CA TYR A 580 1.92 22.04 -18.83
C TYR A 580 1.14 20.78 -19.23
N PRO A 581 0.93 19.84 -18.28
CA PRO A 581 -0.01 18.74 -18.46
C PRO A 581 -1.39 19.23 -18.91
N ILE A 582 -2.10 18.37 -19.64
CA ILE A 582 -3.44 18.67 -20.14
C ILE A 582 -4.49 18.78 -19.01
N MET A 583 -4.34 17.97 -17.96
CA MET A 583 -5.22 17.98 -16.80
C MET A 583 -4.51 18.66 -15.64
N MET A 584 -4.78 19.94 -15.45
CA MET A 584 -4.34 20.69 -14.27
C MET A 584 -5.38 20.59 -13.16
N SER A 585 -4.95 20.68 -11.90
CA SER A 585 -5.89 20.62 -10.77
C SER A 585 -6.70 21.92 -10.70
N PRO A 586 -8.04 21.88 -10.74
CA PRO A 586 -8.86 23.09 -10.63
C PRO A 586 -8.92 23.64 -9.19
N SER A 587 -8.48 22.87 -8.19
CA SER A 587 -8.44 23.30 -6.79
C SER A 587 -7.24 24.20 -6.46
N ILE A 588 -6.28 24.30 -7.37
CA ILE A 588 -5.08 25.11 -7.19
C ILE A 588 -5.28 26.41 -7.97
N GLN A 589 -5.03 27.53 -7.31
CA GLN A 589 -4.91 28.81 -7.99
C GLN A 589 -3.55 28.82 -8.70
N TRP A 590 -3.54 28.46 -9.97
CA TRP A 590 -2.34 28.48 -10.82
C TRP A 590 -2.01 29.86 -11.35
N ALA A 591 -0.77 30.06 -11.78
CA ALA A 591 -0.35 31.24 -12.53
C ALA A 591 -1.25 31.52 -13.74
N ASP A 592 -1.33 32.77 -14.16
CA ASP A 592 -2.22 33.19 -15.24
C ASP A 592 -1.93 32.39 -16.53
N GLY A 593 -2.98 31.83 -17.13
CA GLY A 593 -2.86 31.01 -18.35
C GLY A 593 -2.41 29.56 -18.12
N VAL A 594 -2.18 29.13 -16.88
CA VAL A 594 -1.77 27.74 -16.56
C VAL A 594 -2.96 26.83 -16.25
N ALA A 595 -4.04 27.37 -15.67
CA ALA A 595 -5.14 26.58 -15.11
C ALA A 595 -5.86 25.67 -16.14
N ASP A 596 -5.92 26.07 -17.41
CA ASP A 596 -6.57 25.30 -18.48
C ASP A 596 -5.67 24.18 -19.06
N GLY A 597 -4.44 24.05 -18.57
CA GLY A 597 -3.45 23.09 -19.07
C GLY A 597 -2.89 23.46 -20.44
N LEU A 598 -1.92 22.69 -20.93
CA LEU A 598 -1.24 22.87 -22.23
C LEU A 598 -0.55 24.24 -22.46
N GLY A 599 -0.64 25.18 -21.53
CA GLY A 599 0.06 26.46 -21.58
C GLY A 599 1.58 26.25 -21.71
N VAL A 600 2.24 27.13 -22.45
CA VAL A 600 3.71 27.12 -22.56
C VAL A 600 4.31 27.55 -21.22
N MET A 601 5.32 26.84 -20.74
CA MET A 601 5.93 27.11 -19.45
C MET A 601 6.84 28.34 -19.54
N MET A 602 6.56 29.32 -18.70
CA MET A 602 7.26 30.60 -18.64
C MET A 602 7.86 30.81 -17.24
N LYS A 603 9.01 31.46 -17.13
CA LYS A 603 9.72 31.63 -15.84
C LYS A 603 8.89 32.47 -14.87
N GLU A 604 8.11 33.39 -15.44
CA GLU A 604 7.12 34.24 -14.80
C GLU A 604 6.10 33.44 -13.98
N HIS A 605 5.76 32.22 -14.41
CA HIS A 605 4.83 31.37 -13.67
C HIS A 605 5.40 30.95 -12.32
N ASP A 606 6.69 30.65 -12.22
CA ASP A 606 7.32 30.33 -10.93
C ASP A 606 7.33 31.55 -10.00
N LEU A 607 7.55 32.74 -10.55
CA LEU A 607 7.58 33.99 -9.78
C LEU A 607 6.19 34.34 -9.22
N GLU A 608 5.14 34.12 -10.02
CA GLU A 608 3.77 34.29 -9.58
C GLU A 608 3.39 33.26 -8.50
N MET A 609 3.80 32.01 -8.66
CA MET A 609 3.56 30.99 -7.64
C MET A 609 4.35 31.28 -6.35
N LEU A 610 5.55 31.85 -6.44
CA LEU A 610 6.33 32.31 -5.29
C LEU A 610 5.61 33.43 -4.51
N GLN A 611 5.00 34.39 -5.21
CA GLN A 611 4.17 35.44 -4.59
C GLN A 611 3.03 34.86 -3.76
N ARG A 612 2.44 33.76 -4.22
CA ARG A 612 1.31 33.10 -3.58
C ARG A 612 1.74 32.19 -2.42
N LEU A 613 2.92 31.59 -2.53
CA LEU A 613 3.48 30.72 -1.49
C LEU A 613 3.87 31.50 -0.22
N VAL A 614 4.22 32.78 -0.36
CA VAL A 614 4.59 33.67 0.76
C VAL A 614 3.60 34.85 0.82
N PRO A 615 2.56 34.79 1.66
CA PRO A 615 1.64 35.92 1.82
C PRO A 615 2.39 37.17 2.33
N GLY A 616 2.59 38.18 1.47
CA GLY A 616 3.12 39.50 1.85
C GLY A 616 4.45 39.94 1.21
N ALA A 617 5.07 39.15 0.33
CA ALA A 617 6.28 39.56 -0.39
C ALA A 617 5.94 40.60 -1.49
N ARG A 618 6.28 41.88 -1.27
CA ARG A 618 6.30 42.90 -2.34
C ARG A 618 7.63 42.80 -3.08
N PHE A 619 7.57 42.59 -4.39
CA PHE A 619 8.71 42.60 -5.31
C PHE A 619 9.10 44.03 -5.68
#